data_AF-A0A353G6J5-F1
#
_entry.id   AF-A0A353G6J5-F1
#
_cell.length_a   1.000
_cell.length_b   1.000
_cell.length_c   1.000
_cell.angle_alpha   90.00
_cell.angle_beta   90.00
_cell.angle_gamma   90.00
#
_symmetry.space_group_name_H-M   'P 1'
#
loop_
_entity.id
_entity.type
_entity.pdbx_description
1 polymer ?
#
loop_
_entity_poly.entity_id
_entity_poly.type
_entity_poly.pdbx_seq_one_letter_code
_entity_poly.pdbx_strand_id
1 'polypeptide(L)'
;DAIAGWLVTASNIFGVIIIGYFRHGMPIGEAADVFVKLSVGDGLVSQIPALIVSLAAGLLVTRGGNAGSADEAVLNQLSGYPRALTVAAGLMFLLAIIPGLPLLPFATLGGLMAFGSWYIPRQLEAANLVQREMEEQKVSQIQEADRDSVKSVLKTAEIELALGKLVSTRLLGSHQELAFRVGKMR
;
A
#
# COMPACT_ATOMS: atom_id res chain seq x y z
N ASP A 1 -26.48 -9.66 -20.13
CA ASP A 1 -27.24 -9.61 -18.87
C ASP A 1 -28.36 -8.60 -18.78
N ALA A 2 -28.11 -7.29 -18.80
CA ALA A 2 -29.17 -6.30 -18.52
C ALA A 2 -30.41 -6.39 -19.45
N ILE A 3 -30.21 -6.60 -20.75
CA ILE A 3 -31.32 -6.75 -21.72
C ILE A 3 -32.13 -8.02 -21.44
N ALA A 4 -31.47 -9.12 -21.08
CA ALA A 4 -32.14 -10.38 -20.75
C ALA A 4 -32.92 -10.29 -19.42
N GLY A 5 -32.36 -9.64 -18.40
CA GLY A 5 -33.02 -9.44 -17.11
C GLY A 5 -34.29 -8.59 -17.21
N TRP A 6 -34.28 -7.55 -18.05
CA TRP A 6 -35.47 -6.75 -18.30
C TRP A 6 -36.57 -7.54 -19.02
N LEU A 7 -36.20 -8.37 -20.00
CA LEU A 7 -37.11 -9.23 -20.76
C LEU A 7 -37.79 -10.27 -19.85
N VAL A 8 -37.03 -10.89 -18.94
CA VAL A 8 -37.53 -11.85 -17.95
C VAL A 8 -38.50 -11.17 -16.98
N THR A 9 -38.16 -9.98 -16.48
CA THR A 9 -39.01 -9.24 -15.55
C THR A 9 -40.33 -8.82 -16.19
N ALA A 10 -40.28 -8.32 -17.43
CA ALA A 10 -41.48 -7.98 -18.20
C ALA A 10 -42.38 -9.21 -18.40
N SER A 11 -41.81 -10.35 -18.83
CA SER A 11 -42.56 -11.59 -19.03
C SER A 11 -43.22 -12.10 -17.74
N ASN A 12 -42.51 -12.05 -16.61
CA ASN A 12 -43.05 -12.48 -15.32
C ASN A 12 -44.25 -11.61 -14.88
N ILE A 13 -44.13 -10.30 -15.03
CA ILE A 13 -45.21 -9.35 -14.72
C ILE A 13 -46.44 -9.62 -15.59
N PHE A 14 -46.28 -9.74 -16.92
CA PHE A 14 -47.40 -10.03 -17.81
C PHE A 14 -48.04 -11.40 -17.51
N GLY A 15 -47.22 -12.42 -17.26
CA GLY A 15 -47.70 -13.78 -16.98
C GLY A 15 -48.57 -13.85 -15.72
N VAL A 16 -48.13 -13.23 -14.62
CA VAL A 16 -48.88 -13.28 -13.36
C VAL A 16 -50.16 -12.44 -13.44
N ILE A 17 -50.19 -11.31 -14.15
CA ILE A 17 -51.42 -10.52 -14.37
C ILE A 17 -52.45 -11.32 -15.18
N ILE A 18 -52.02 -11.99 -16.24
CA ILE A 18 -52.90 -12.86 -17.06
C ILE A 18 -53.47 -13.99 -16.19
N ILE A 19 -52.66 -14.63 -15.36
CA ILE A 19 -53.12 -15.68 -14.44
C ILE A 19 -54.09 -15.11 -13.40
N GLY A 20 -53.84 -13.90 -12.88
CA GLY A 20 -54.73 -13.21 -11.94
C GLY A 20 -56.11 -12.95 -12.54
N TYR A 21 -56.16 -12.48 -13.78
CA TYR A 21 -57.41 -12.24 -14.50
C TYR A 21 -58.17 -13.54 -14.81
N PHE A 22 -57.50 -14.53 -15.43
CA PHE A 22 -58.16 -15.75 -15.89
C PHE A 22 -58.48 -16.75 -14.79
N ARG A 23 -57.63 -16.85 -13.75
CA ARG A 23 -57.77 -17.88 -12.70
C ARG A 23 -58.49 -17.40 -11.45
N HIS A 24 -58.35 -16.10 -11.11
CA HIS A 24 -58.96 -15.54 -9.90
C HIS A 24 -60.16 -14.63 -10.21
N GLY A 25 -60.49 -14.40 -11.49
CA GLY A 25 -61.63 -13.56 -11.89
C GLY A 25 -61.47 -12.09 -11.50
N MET A 26 -60.27 -11.65 -11.11
CA MET A 26 -60.00 -10.27 -10.72
C MET A 26 -60.01 -9.35 -11.96
N PRO A 27 -60.56 -8.14 -11.86
CA PRO A 27 -60.39 -7.11 -12.88
C PRO A 27 -58.90 -6.87 -13.17
N ILE A 28 -58.55 -6.61 -14.44
CA ILE A 28 -57.14 -6.41 -14.86
C ILE A 28 -56.41 -5.38 -14.00
N GLY A 29 -57.08 -4.28 -13.62
CA GLY A 29 -56.49 -3.24 -12.77
C GLY A 29 -56.15 -3.72 -11.35
N GLU A 30 -57.01 -4.56 -10.77
CA GLU A 30 -56.81 -5.11 -9.42
C GLU A 30 -55.75 -6.23 -9.44
N ALA A 31 -55.79 -7.09 -10.46
CA ALA A 31 -54.77 -8.10 -10.68
C ALA A 31 -53.37 -7.47 -10.90
N ALA A 32 -53.30 -6.36 -11.65
CA ALA A 32 -52.05 -5.62 -11.83
C ALA A 32 -51.52 -5.08 -10.50
N ASP A 33 -52.35 -4.45 -9.67
CA ASP A 33 -51.90 -3.87 -8.41
C ASP A 33 -51.36 -4.92 -7.43
N VAL A 34 -52.08 -6.03 -7.26
CA VAL A 34 -51.70 -7.10 -6.33
C VAL A 34 -50.45 -7.85 -6.82
N PHE A 35 -50.48 -8.34 -8.06
CA PHE A 35 -49.44 -9.25 -8.54
C PHE A 35 -48.16 -8.57 -9.01
N VAL A 36 -48.20 -7.29 -9.39
CA VAL A 36 -46.99 -6.50 -9.62
C VAL A 36 -46.27 -6.25 -8.30
N LYS A 37 -46.99 -5.89 -7.22
CA LYS A 37 -46.38 -5.71 -5.89
C LYS A 37 -45.73 -6.99 -5.37
N LEU A 38 -46.40 -8.13 -5.51
CA LEU A 38 -45.87 -9.45 -5.15
C LEU A 38 -44.63 -9.83 -5.98
N SER A 39 -44.66 -9.64 -7.31
CA SER A 39 -43.54 -9.95 -8.20
C SER A 39 -42.31 -9.06 -7.97
N VAL A 40 -42.52 -7.75 -7.74
CA VAL A 40 -41.42 -6.83 -7.40
C VAL A 40 -40.84 -7.16 -6.02
N GLY A 41 -41.70 -7.51 -5.06
CA GLY A 41 -41.27 -7.98 -3.74
C GLY A 41 -40.38 -9.21 -3.80
N ASP A 42 -40.75 -10.22 -4.58
CA ASP A 42 -39.95 -11.44 -4.78
C ASP A 42 -38.60 -11.17 -5.46
N GLY A 43 -38.59 -10.25 -6.44
CA GLY A 43 -37.36 -9.75 -7.06
C GLY A 43 -36.43 -9.02 -6.08
N LEU A 44 -36.98 -8.21 -5.17
CA LEU A 44 -36.19 -7.49 -4.16
C LEU A 44 -35.66 -8.43 -3.06
N VAL A 45 -36.47 -9.39 -2.59
CA VAL A 45 -36.09 -10.36 -1.56
C VAL A 45 -34.95 -11.28 -2.04
N SER A 46 -34.92 -11.61 -3.32
CA SER A 46 -33.85 -12.44 -3.90
C SER A 46 -32.58 -11.65 -4.26
N GLN A 47 -32.70 -10.38 -4.70
CA GLN A 47 -31.56 -9.61 -5.21
C GLN A 47 -30.78 -8.85 -4.14
N ILE A 48 -31.45 -8.32 -3.11
CA ILE A 48 -30.76 -7.56 -2.05
C ILE A 48 -29.70 -8.42 -1.35
N PRO A 49 -29.99 -9.66 -0.92
CA PRO A 49 -28.98 -10.53 -0.32
C PRO A 49 -27.85 -10.88 -1.29
N ALA A 50 -28.17 -11.16 -2.55
CA ALA A 50 -27.17 -11.49 -3.57
C ALA A 50 -26.18 -10.33 -3.80
N LEU A 51 -26.67 -9.09 -3.82
CA LEU A 51 -25.83 -7.89 -3.93
C LEU A 51 -24.94 -7.71 -2.70
N ILE A 52 -25.46 -7.91 -1.49
CA ILE A 52 -24.68 -7.81 -0.26
C ILE A 52 -23.55 -8.85 -0.24
N VAL A 53 -23.85 -10.10 -0.60
CA VAL A 53 -22.85 -11.18 -0.66
C VAL A 53 -21.81 -10.91 -1.75
N SER A 54 -22.23 -10.44 -2.92
CA SER A 54 -21.33 -10.08 -4.02
C SER A 54 -20.40 -8.93 -3.63
N LEU A 55 -20.91 -7.89 -2.98
CA LEU A 55 -20.12 -6.77 -2.48
C LEU A 55 -19.13 -7.23 -1.40
N ALA A 56 -19.58 -8.03 -0.44
CA ALA A 56 -18.72 -8.58 0.61
C ALA A 56 -17.60 -9.45 0.03
N ALA A 57 -17.92 -10.32 -0.93
CA ALA A 57 -16.94 -11.15 -1.64
C ALA A 57 -15.97 -10.29 -2.47
N GLY A 58 -16.45 -9.26 -3.16
CA GLY A 58 -15.62 -8.32 -3.91
C GLY A 58 -14.66 -7.54 -3.01
N LEU A 59 -15.12 -7.09 -1.84
CA LEU A 59 -14.27 -6.46 -0.83
C LEU A 59 -13.24 -7.42 -0.23
N LEU A 60 -13.58 -8.70 -0.05
CA LEU A 60 -12.64 -9.73 0.40
C LEU A 60 -11.55 -10.01 -0.65
N VAL A 61 -11.92 -10.15 -1.92
CA VAL A 61 -10.99 -10.43 -3.03
C VAL A 61 -10.06 -9.25 -3.31
N THR A 62 -10.55 -8.01 -3.19
CA THR A 62 -9.75 -6.80 -3.44
C THR A 62 -8.79 -6.45 -2.30
N ARG A 63 -8.92 -7.09 -1.12
CA ARG A 63 -8.05 -6.88 0.04
C ARG A 63 -6.75 -7.70 0.02
N GLY A 64 -6.44 -8.38 -1.08
CA GLY A 64 -5.27 -9.26 -1.25
C GLY A 64 -3.89 -8.58 -1.29
N GLY A 65 -3.59 -7.64 -0.39
CA GLY A 65 -2.29 -6.94 -0.40
C GLY A 65 -1.83 -6.28 0.91
N ASN A 66 -2.69 -6.05 1.91
CA ASN A 66 -2.24 -5.54 3.21
C ASN A 66 -1.89 -6.71 4.13
N ALA A 67 -0.60 -6.89 4.41
CA ALA A 67 -0.12 -7.73 5.49
C ALA A 67 -0.50 -7.08 6.82
N GLY A 68 -1.37 -7.73 7.58
CA GLY A 68 -1.83 -7.27 8.90
C GLY A 68 -3.32 -7.51 9.07
N SER A 69 -3.76 -7.71 10.31
CA SER A 69 -5.18 -7.75 10.62
C SER A 69 -5.82 -6.39 10.33
N ALA A 70 -7.13 -6.36 10.06
CA ALA A 70 -7.80 -5.13 9.59
C ALA A 70 -7.68 -3.96 10.57
N ASP A 71 -7.63 -4.26 11.87
CA ASP A 71 -7.33 -3.37 12.98
C ASP A 71 -5.94 -2.73 12.87
N GLU A 72 -4.92 -3.51 12.55
CA GLU A 72 -3.53 -3.03 12.42
C GLU A 72 -3.39 -2.05 11.24
N ALA A 73 -4.04 -2.36 10.11
CA ALA A 73 -4.06 -1.48 8.95
C ALA A 73 -4.76 -0.14 9.25
N VAL A 74 -5.87 -0.17 9.99
CA VAL A 74 -6.61 1.03 10.38
C VAL A 74 -5.81 1.87 11.38
N LEU A 75 -5.18 1.24 12.37
CA LEU A 75 -4.32 1.92 13.34
C LEU A 75 -3.09 2.56 12.68
N ASN A 76 -2.48 1.88 11.71
CA ASN A 76 -1.36 2.44 10.93
C ASN A 76 -1.77 3.63 10.05
N GLN A 77 -2.95 3.58 9.42
CA GLN A 77 -3.47 4.72 8.66
C GLN A 77 -3.80 5.91 9.57
N LEU A 78 -4.42 5.66 10.72
CA LEU A 78 -4.81 6.71 11.65
C LEU A 78 -3.58 7.37 12.29
N SER A 79 -2.55 6.59 12.61
CA SER A 79 -1.28 7.09 13.15
C SER A 79 -0.38 7.75 12.10
N GLY A 80 -0.52 7.41 10.82
CA GLY A 80 0.19 8.06 9.72
C GLY A 80 -0.18 9.53 9.48
N TYR A 81 -1.31 10.01 10.02
CA TYR A 81 -1.80 11.38 9.82
C TYR A 81 -2.16 12.08 11.15
N PRO A 82 -1.17 12.42 12.01
CA PRO A 82 -1.42 13.08 13.29
C PRO A 82 -2.16 14.44 13.15
N ARG A 83 -1.97 15.15 12.02
CA ARG A 83 -2.71 16.38 11.72
C ARG A 83 -4.21 16.15 11.48
N ALA A 84 -4.62 14.99 11.00
CA ALA A 84 -6.05 14.67 10.88
C ALA A 84 -6.65 14.41 12.27
N LEU A 85 -5.88 13.79 13.16
CA LEU A 85 -6.25 13.51 14.55
C LEU A 85 -6.48 14.78 15.38
N THR A 86 -5.65 15.83 15.21
CA THR A 86 -5.88 17.13 15.87
C THR A 86 -7.20 17.77 15.46
N VAL A 87 -7.50 17.77 14.15
CA VAL A 87 -8.73 18.37 13.61
C VAL A 87 -9.95 17.60 14.10
N ALA A 88 -9.88 16.27 14.09
CA ALA A 88 -10.94 15.40 14.61
C ALA A 88 -11.17 15.63 16.12
N ALA A 89 -10.11 15.71 16.91
CA ALA A 89 -10.21 16.02 18.34
C ALA A 89 -10.89 17.37 18.59
N GLY A 90 -10.51 18.41 17.85
CA GLY A 90 -11.14 19.73 17.93
C GLY A 90 -12.64 19.67 17.61
N LEU A 91 -13.02 18.96 16.55
CA LEU A 91 -14.43 18.76 16.21
C LEU A 91 -15.20 18.01 17.31
N MET A 92 -14.62 16.97 17.90
CA MET A 92 -15.24 16.24 19.01
C MET A 92 -15.48 17.12 20.23
N PHE A 93 -14.53 18.01 20.58
CA PHE A 93 -14.74 18.97 21.66
C PHE A 93 -15.80 20.01 21.33
N LEU A 94 -15.87 20.48 20.09
CA LEU A 94 -16.96 21.37 19.65
C LEU A 94 -18.31 20.70 19.82
N LEU A 95 -18.46 19.45 19.39
CA LEU A 95 -19.70 18.68 19.56
C LEU A 95 -20.03 18.42 21.05
N ALA A 96 -19.03 18.23 21.90
CA ALA A 96 -19.23 18.01 23.34
C ALA A 96 -19.84 19.24 24.06
N ILE A 97 -19.60 20.45 23.54
CA ILE A 97 -20.09 21.72 24.12
C ILE A 97 -21.52 22.05 23.64
N ILE A 98 -22.00 21.42 22.55
CA ILE A 98 -23.34 21.67 22.02
C ILE A 98 -24.41 21.16 23.00
N PRO A 99 -25.31 22.04 23.48
CA PRO A 99 -26.38 21.64 24.38
C PRO A 99 -27.33 20.67 23.66
N GLY A 100 -27.67 19.56 24.33
CA GLY A 100 -28.50 18.49 23.77
C GLY A 100 -27.72 17.25 23.30
N LEU A 101 -26.39 17.32 23.20
CA LEU A 101 -25.53 16.17 22.96
C LEU A 101 -24.91 15.63 24.26
N PRO A 102 -24.70 14.31 24.38
CA PRO A 102 -24.07 13.72 25.56
C PRO A 102 -22.59 14.12 25.64
N LEU A 103 -22.24 14.98 26.59
CA LEU A 103 -20.89 15.55 26.75
C LEU A 103 -19.81 14.47 26.95
N LEU A 104 -20.08 13.47 27.80
CA LEU A 104 -19.12 12.43 28.20
C LEU A 104 -18.54 11.64 27.00
N PRO A 105 -19.35 11.04 26.11
CA PRO A 105 -18.84 10.35 24.92
C PRO A 105 -17.97 11.22 24.00
N PHE A 106 -18.40 12.44 23.70
CA PHE A 106 -17.66 13.31 22.78
C PHE A 106 -16.37 13.86 23.42
N ALA A 107 -16.42 14.22 24.70
CA ALA A 107 -15.24 14.69 25.43
C ALA A 107 -14.19 13.56 25.59
N THR A 108 -14.63 12.33 25.86
CA THR A 108 -13.72 11.17 25.98
C THR A 108 -13.09 10.81 24.65
N LEU A 109 -13.87 10.72 23.56
CA LEU A 109 -13.34 10.47 22.22
C LEU A 109 -12.40 11.59 21.76
N GLY A 110 -12.78 12.85 21.98
CA GLY A 110 -11.93 14.01 21.69
C GLY A 110 -10.62 13.97 22.48
N GLY A 111 -10.67 13.59 23.76
CA GLY A 111 -9.49 13.40 24.60
C GLY A 111 -8.56 12.28 24.10
N LEU A 112 -9.11 11.14 23.70
CA LEU A 112 -8.33 10.03 23.13
C LEU A 112 -7.66 10.42 21.82
N MET A 113 -8.36 11.13 20.94
CA MET A 113 -7.79 11.63 19.68
C MET A 113 -6.73 12.70 19.92
N ALA A 114 -6.93 13.61 20.86
CA ALA A 114 -5.94 14.62 21.23
C ALA A 114 -4.68 13.98 21.82
N PHE A 115 -4.85 12.97 22.69
CA PHE A 115 -3.74 12.21 23.26
C PHE A 115 -2.96 11.45 22.18
N GLY A 116 -3.66 10.74 21.29
CA GLY A 116 -3.05 10.05 20.15
C GLY A 116 -2.28 11.02 19.26
N SER A 117 -2.83 12.20 19.00
CA SER A 117 -2.20 13.22 18.16
C SER A 117 -0.88 13.74 18.73
N TRP A 118 -0.74 13.77 20.05
CA TRP A 118 0.46 14.24 20.73
C TRP A 118 1.49 13.13 20.91
N TYR A 119 1.04 11.90 21.13
CA TYR A 119 1.90 10.74 21.41
C TYR A 119 2.51 10.12 20.14
N ILE A 120 1.73 9.99 19.07
CA ILE A 120 2.14 9.36 17.79
C ILE A 120 3.33 10.05 17.10
N PRO A 121 3.35 11.38 16.90
CA PRO A 121 4.48 12.03 16.23
C PRO A 121 5.79 11.88 17.00
N ARG A 122 5.75 11.81 18.34
CA ARG A 122 6.94 11.57 19.17
C ARG A 122 7.54 10.19 18.98
N GLN A 123 6.72 9.17 18.77
CA GLN A 123 7.21 7.83 18.44
C GLN A 123 7.79 7.77 17.03
N LEU A 124 7.15 8.41 16.05
CA LEU A 124 7.63 8.48 14.68
C LEU A 124 8.95 9.26 14.58
N GLU A 125 9.08 10.38 15.29
CA GLU A 125 10.33 11.15 15.35
C GLU A 125 11.47 10.33 15.95
N ALA A 126 11.23 9.61 17.06
CA ALA A 126 12.25 8.74 17.67
C ALA A 126 12.70 7.62 16.71
N ALA A 127 11.77 6.98 15.99
CA ALA A 127 12.10 5.95 15.01
C ALA A 127 12.89 6.50 13.81
N ASN A 128 12.51 7.69 13.33
CA ASN A 128 13.18 8.36 12.22
C ASN A 128 14.61 8.81 12.59
N LEU A 129 14.84 9.26 13.83
CA LEU A 129 16.18 9.64 14.29
C LEU A 129 17.13 8.43 14.30
N VAL A 130 16.68 7.28 14.83
CA VAL A 130 17.46 6.04 14.84
C VAL A 130 17.78 5.56 13.41
N GLN A 131 16.84 5.69 12.48
CA GLN A 131 17.09 5.39 11.07
C GLN A 131 18.11 6.32 10.41
N ARG A 132 18.03 7.62 10.68
CA ARG A 132 19.01 8.59 10.18
C ARG A 132 20.41 8.32 10.72
N GLU A 133 20.54 8.00 12.00
CA GLU A 133 21.83 7.62 12.60
C GLU A 133 22.40 6.34 11.95
N MET A 134 21.56 5.35 11.66
CA MET A 134 22.00 4.13 10.93
C MET A 134 22.39 4.40 9.48
N GLU A 135 21.70 5.31 8.79
CA GLU A 135 22.04 5.72 7.43
C GLU A 135 23.36 6.52 7.40
N GLU A 136 23.55 7.47 8.31
CA GLU A 136 24.79 8.23 8.45
C GLU A 136 25.98 7.31 8.78
N GLN A 137 25.80 6.33 9.65
CA GLN A 137 26.83 5.33 9.96
C GLN A 137 27.17 4.47 8.74
N LYS A 138 26.18 4.05 7.94
CA LYS A 138 26.41 3.29 6.70
C LYS A 138 27.15 4.12 5.66
N VAL A 139 26.75 5.39 5.47
CA VAL A 139 27.42 6.31 4.53
C VAL A 139 28.87 6.55 4.95
N SER A 140 29.13 6.75 6.24
CA SER A 140 30.50 6.91 6.77
C SER A 140 31.37 5.66 6.54
N GLN A 141 30.82 4.46 6.77
CA GLN A 141 31.54 3.20 6.54
C GLN A 141 31.85 2.94 5.05
N ILE A 142 30.92 3.27 4.16
CA ILE A 142 31.15 3.19 2.70
C ILE A 142 32.24 4.17 2.27
N GLN A 143 32.24 5.38 2.83
CA GLN A 143 33.22 6.42 2.50
C GLN A 143 34.63 6.12 3.04
N GLU A 144 34.74 5.47 4.20
CA GLU A 144 36.02 4.94 4.70
C GLU A 144 36.53 3.77 3.84
N ALA A 145 35.65 2.85 3.43
CA ALA A 145 35.99 1.75 2.53
C ALA A 145 36.48 2.25 1.15
N ASP A 146 35.86 3.31 0.60
CA ASP A 146 36.31 3.95 -0.64
C ASP A 146 37.68 4.64 -0.48
N ARG A 147 37.96 5.26 0.68
CA ARG A 147 39.28 5.87 0.94
C ARG A 147 40.40 4.84 1.02
N ASP A 148 40.14 3.67 1.59
CA ASP A 148 41.12 2.58 1.60
C ASP A 148 41.27 1.91 0.23
N SER A 149 40.24 1.93 -0.62
CA SER A 149 40.31 1.54 -2.04
C SER A 149 41.24 2.48 -2.84
N VAL A 150 41.18 3.80 -2.63
CA VAL A 150 42.07 4.76 -3.32
C VAL A 150 43.55 4.57 -2.96
N LYS A 151 43.89 4.13 -1.74
CA LYS A 151 45.27 3.75 -1.39
C LYS A 151 45.81 2.58 -2.22
N SER A 152 44.94 1.69 -2.71
CA SER A 152 45.33 0.58 -3.59
C SER A 152 45.66 1.03 -5.02
N VAL A 153 45.12 2.17 -5.46
CA VAL A 153 45.34 2.79 -6.77
C VAL A 153 46.67 3.56 -6.83
N LEU A 154 47.25 3.93 -5.68
CA LEU A 154 48.58 4.56 -5.59
C LEU A 154 49.75 3.57 -5.74
N LYS A 155 49.49 2.29 -6.06
CA LYS A 155 50.56 1.39 -6.52
C LYS A 155 51.09 1.90 -7.87
N THR A 156 52.34 2.32 -7.88
CA THR A 156 53.06 2.73 -9.09
C THR A 156 52.96 1.65 -10.17
N ALA A 157 52.75 2.04 -11.42
CA ALA A 157 52.73 1.10 -12.54
C ALA A 157 54.09 0.38 -12.65
N GLU A 158 54.12 -0.90 -12.27
CA GLU A 158 55.28 -1.76 -12.43
C GLU A 158 55.35 -2.24 -13.89
N ILE A 159 56.47 -1.98 -14.57
CA ILE A 159 56.73 -2.48 -15.92
C ILE A 159 57.59 -3.74 -15.78
N GLU A 160 57.03 -4.90 -16.10
CA GLU A 160 57.75 -6.16 -16.14
C GLU A 160 58.24 -6.48 -17.56
N LEU A 161 59.52 -6.86 -17.68
CA LEU A 161 60.13 -7.24 -18.96
C LEU A 161 60.37 -8.76 -18.99
N ALA A 162 59.50 -9.50 -19.69
CA ALA A 162 59.66 -10.94 -19.88
C ALA A 162 60.61 -11.25 -21.04
N LEU A 163 61.72 -11.94 -20.76
CA LEU A 163 62.72 -12.34 -21.75
C LEU A 163 62.68 -13.85 -22.00
N GLY A 164 62.67 -14.24 -23.27
CA GLY A 164 62.72 -15.65 -23.65
C GLY A 164 64.05 -16.32 -23.26
N LYS A 165 64.03 -17.64 -23.06
CA LYS A 165 65.15 -18.44 -22.54
C LYS A 165 66.49 -18.21 -23.27
N LEU A 166 66.46 -18.08 -24.60
CA LEU A 166 67.65 -17.85 -25.44
C LEU A 166 68.24 -16.44 -25.31
N VAL A 167 67.39 -15.46 -24.99
CA VAL A 167 67.77 -14.04 -24.87
C VAL A 167 68.22 -13.75 -23.45
N SER A 168 67.58 -14.35 -22.45
CA SER A 168 67.93 -14.24 -21.03
C SER A 168 69.38 -14.69 -20.74
N THR A 169 69.85 -15.78 -21.35
CA THR A 169 71.20 -16.32 -21.12
C THR A 169 72.31 -15.44 -21.69
N ARG A 170 72.06 -14.72 -22.79
CA ARG A 170 73.01 -13.73 -23.34
C ARG A 170 73.01 -12.42 -22.55
N LEU A 171 71.84 -11.99 -22.05
CA LEU A 171 71.68 -10.72 -21.34
C LEU A 171 72.05 -10.78 -19.85
N LEU A 172 72.13 -11.97 -19.26
CA LEU A 172 72.62 -12.18 -17.89
C LEU A 172 74.06 -11.65 -17.69
N GLY A 173 74.90 -11.69 -18.73
CA GLY A 173 76.27 -11.17 -18.68
C GLY A 173 76.39 -9.64 -18.78
N SER A 174 75.35 -8.94 -19.26
CA SER A 174 75.35 -7.48 -19.51
C SER A 174 74.29 -6.73 -18.68
N HIS A 175 73.90 -7.29 -17.53
CA HIS A 175 72.80 -6.80 -16.69
C HIS A 175 72.89 -5.30 -16.36
N GLN A 176 74.11 -4.78 -16.14
CA GLN A 176 74.33 -3.36 -15.87
C GLN A 176 73.99 -2.45 -17.06
N GLU A 177 74.26 -2.88 -18.29
CA GLU A 177 74.00 -2.08 -19.49
C GLU A 177 72.50 -2.00 -19.79
N LEU A 178 71.78 -3.09 -19.54
CA LEU A 178 70.33 -3.16 -19.76
C LEU A 178 69.57 -2.33 -18.72
N ALA A 179 69.94 -2.45 -17.44
CA ALA A 179 69.40 -1.59 -16.38
C ALA A 179 69.69 -0.10 -16.65
N PHE A 180 70.90 0.23 -17.11
CA PHE A 180 71.26 1.60 -17.47
C PHE A 180 70.46 2.15 -18.66
N ARG A 181 70.26 1.35 -19.72
CA ARG A 181 69.48 1.74 -20.90
C ARG A 181 67.99 1.89 -20.59
N VAL A 182 67.42 1.00 -19.78
CA VAL A 182 66.02 1.10 -19.33
C VAL A 182 65.84 2.31 -18.41
N GLY A 183 66.78 2.58 -17.51
CA GLY A 183 66.77 3.77 -16.66
C GLY A 183 66.84 5.08 -17.44
N LYS A 184 67.48 5.09 -18.62
CA LYS A 184 67.56 6.24 -19.53
C LYS A 184 66.33 6.42 -20.42
N MET A 185 65.47 5.39 -20.55
CA MET A 185 64.20 5.46 -21.27
C MET A 185 63.04 6.00 -20.42
N ARG A 186 63.27 6.26 -19.14
CA ARG A 186 62.35 6.91 -18.22
C ARG A 186 62.63 8.42 -18.16
#